data_AF-A0ABD1DGD1-F1
#
_entry.id   AF-A0ABD1DGD1-F1
#
_cell.length_a   1.000
_cell.length_b   1.000
_cell.length_c   1.000
_cell.angle_alpha   90.00
_cell.angle_beta   90.00
_cell.angle_gamma   90.00
#
_symmetry.space_group_name_H-M   'P 1'
#
loop_
_entity.id
_entity.type
_entity.pdbx_description
1 polymer ?
#
loop_
_entity_poly.entity_id
_entity_poly.type
_entity_poly.pdbx_seq_one_letter_code
_entity_poly.pdbx_strand_id
1 'polypeptide(L)'
;MKADKNYISSLAGEARCLPVEDASKMAIPEWYDEAKFQRYAAQAFYKRNAYAITLSVLYGLIAVMAVPSVLNVLMFTKKSSTPFTAYRRYLLTILHFTIWYRDPLAPGTRFWRSLMYTRKAHDGTIKRTSAAKEGMIISQRDMVLVQFSFAGYVVLKPEITTSKRRMQLVLDQMMGPALTSPNDDFYRMTKALLDGMWYYNVTLDYEALLFITFG
;
A
#
# COMPACT_ATOMS: atom_id res chain seq x y z
N MET A 1 1.55 -27.18 -0.16
CA MET A 1 1.21 -27.10 1.27
C MET A 1 2.43 -26.98 2.23
N LYS A 2 3.67 -27.38 1.86
CA LYS A 2 4.88 -27.15 2.69
C LYS A 2 5.35 -25.69 2.78
N ALA A 3 5.07 -24.87 1.76
CA ALA A 3 5.53 -23.47 1.69
C ALA A 3 4.93 -22.53 2.76
N ASP A 4 3.78 -22.88 3.35
CA ASP A 4 3.06 -21.97 4.26
C ASP A 4 3.55 -22.02 5.70
N LYS A 5 4.17 -23.13 6.13
CA LYS A 5 4.61 -23.30 7.53
C LYS A 5 5.69 -22.30 7.95
N ASN A 6 6.50 -21.83 6.99
CA ASN A 6 7.59 -20.89 7.23
C ASN A 6 7.31 -19.46 6.72
N TYR A 7 6.10 -19.20 6.19
CA TYR A 7 5.81 -17.91 5.57
C TYR A 7 5.88 -16.76 6.59
N ILE A 8 5.21 -16.91 7.72
CA ILE A 8 5.22 -15.87 8.76
C ILE A 8 6.57 -15.78 9.47
N SER A 9 7.24 -16.91 9.73
CA SER A 9 8.57 -16.88 10.34
C SER A 9 9.62 -16.23 9.43
N SER A 10 9.56 -16.46 8.12
CA SER A 10 10.39 -15.77 7.13
C SER A 10 10.09 -14.27 7.09
N LEU A 11 8.80 -13.88 7.09
CA LEU A 11 8.42 -12.48 7.12
C LEU A 11 8.85 -11.77 8.42
N ALA A 12 8.71 -12.43 9.57
CA ALA A 12 9.08 -11.88 10.87
C ALA A 12 10.60 -11.83 11.09
N GLY A 13 11.34 -12.77 10.48
CA GLY A 13 12.80 -12.89 10.53
C GLY A 13 13.48 -12.20 9.35
N GLU A 14 13.90 -12.98 8.36
CA GLU A 14 14.74 -12.54 7.24
C GLU A 14 14.16 -11.34 6.48
N ALA A 15 12.89 -11.39 6.08
CA ALA A 15 12.30 -10.36 5.23
C ALA A 15 12.16 -8.99 5.90
N ARG A 16 12.23 -8.94 7.24
CA ARG A 16 12.28 -7.69 8.02
C ARG A 16 13.61 -6.97 7.86
N CYS A 17 14.69 -7.72 7.62
CA CYS A 17 16.04 -7.19 7.53
C CYS A 17 16.50 -6.95 6.09
N LEU A 18 15.82 -7.56 5.12
CA LEU A 18 16.13 -7.37 3.71
C LEU A 18 15.45 -6.10 3.17
N PRO A 19 16.19 -5.18 2.52
CA PRO A 19 15.59 -4.06 1.83
C PRO A 19 14.73 -4.55 0.64
N VAL A 20 13.77 -3.73 0.22
CA VAL A 20 13.02 -3.99 -1.03
C VAL A 20 13.98 -4.11 -2.22
N GLU A 21 13.61 -4.95 -3.18
CA GLU A 21 14.37 -5.14 -4.42
C GLU A 21 14.63 -3.84 -5.17
N ASP A 22 15.88 -3.68 -5.59
CA ASP A 22 16.36 -2.57 -6.41
C ASP A 22 15.57 -2.44 -7.72
N ALA A 23 15.22 -1.21 -8.09
CA ALA A 23 14.49 -0.89 -9.33
C ALA A 23 15.17 -1.44 -10.60
N SER A 24 16.49 -1.58 -10.61
CA SER A 24 17.26 -2.15 -11.73
C SER A 24 16.93 -3.63 -12.00
N LYS A 25 16.42 -4.36 -11.01
CA LYS A 25 16.00 -5.76 -11.14
C LYS A 25 14.57 -5.92 -11.67
N MET A 26 13.90 -4.83 -12.05
CA MET A 26 12.52 -4.90 -12.54
C MET A 26 12.43 -5.69 -13.86
N ALA A 27 11.80 -6.85 -13.77
CA ALA A 27 11.46 -7.71 -14.89
C ALA A 27 9.98 -8.12 -14.82
N ILE A 28 9.44 -8.56 -15.96
CA ILE A 28 8.15 -9.25 -15.98
C ILE A 28 8.35 -10.62 -15.32
N PRO A 29 7.58 -10.97 -14.27
CA PRO A 29 7.72 -12.27 -13.62
C PRO A 29 7.37 -13.42 -14.58
N GLU A 30 8.07 -14.55 -14.48
CA GLU A 30 7.80 -15.74 -15.30
C GLU A 30 6.37 -16.29 -15.14
N TRP A 31 5.79 -16.08 -13.96
CA TRP A 31 4.41 -16.48 -13.65
C TRP A 31 3.36 -15.47 -14.13
N TYR A 32 3.77 -14.33 -14.72
CA TYR A 32 2.83 -13.33 -15.22
C TYR A 32 2.05 -13.87 -16.42
N ASP A 33 0.73 -13.92 -16.26
CA ASP A 33 -0.20 -14.34 -17.29
C ASP A 33 -0.93 -13.09 -17.81
N GLU A 34 -0.46 -12.56 -18.93
CA GLU A 34 -1.04 -11.38 -19.55
C GLU A 34 -2.51 -11.60 -19.90
N ALA A 35 -2.89 -12.81 -20.33
CA ALA A 35 -4.28 -13.12 -20.58
C ALA A 35 -5.09 -13.02 -19.29
N LYS A 36 -4.66 -13.57 -18.15
CA LYS A 36 -5.41 -13.39 -16.88
C LYS A 36 -5.44 -11.93 -16.42
N PHE A 37 -4.39 -11.16 -16.69
CA PHE A 37 -4.32 -9.74 -16.32
C PHE A 37 -5.23 -8.85 -17.19
N GLN A 38 -5.23 -9.08 -18.51
CA GLN A 38 -5.95 -8.29 -19.53
C GLN A 38 -7.38 -8.78 -19.79
N ARG A 39 -7.62 -10.09 -19.72
CA ARG A 39 -8.86 -10.74 -20.17
C ARG A 39 -9.96 -10.51 -19.13
N TYR A 40 -10.65 -9.38 -19.29
CA TYR A 40 -12.00 -9.05 -18.85
C TYR A 40 -12.33 -9.09 -17.35
N ALA A 41 -11.55 -9.70 -16.47
CA ALA A 41 -11.85 -9.77 -15.04
C ALA A 41 -11.17 -8.66 -14.26
N ALA A 42 -9.83 -8.56 -14.23
CA ALA A 42 -9.13 -7.66 -13.30
C ALA A 42 -9.33 -6.17 -13.62
N GLN A 43 -9.03 -5.73 -14.85
CA GLN A 43 -9.20 -4.32 -15.23
C GLN A 43 -10.67 -3.91 -15.32
N ALA A 44 -11.55 -4.79 -15.79
CA ALA A 44 -12.98 -4.49 -15.81
C ALA A 44 -13.59 -4.48 -14.41
N PHE A 45 -13.14 -5.38 -13.51
CA PHE A 45 -13.48 -5.34 -12.10
C PHE A 45 -13.04 -4.01 -11.48
N TYR A 46 -11.82 -3.55 -11.76
CA TYR A 46 -11.40 -2.22 -11.32
C TYR A 46 -12.29 -1.12 -11.87
N LYS A 47 -12.58 -1.10 -13.18
CA LYS A 47 -13.47 -0.09 -13.78
C LYS A 47 -14.86 -0.06 -13.13
N ARG A 48 -15.41 -1.21 -12.75
CA ARG A 48 -16.71 -1.34 -12.08
C ARG A 48 -16.69 -1.00 -10.60
N ASN A 49 -15.54 -1.15 -9.94
CA ASN A 49 -15.40 -1.04 -8.48
C ASN A 49 -14.35 0.00 -8.06
N ALA A 50 -13.97 0.93 -8.95
CA ALA A 50 -12.82 1.82 -8.75
C ALA A 50 -12.94 2.64 -7.45
N TYR A 51 -14.14 3.13 -7.14
CA TYR A 51 -14.42 3.84 -5.90
C TYR A 51 -14.20 2.95 -4.67
N ALA A 52 -14.83 1.77 -4.63
CA ALA A 52 -14.69 0.83 -3.51
C ALA A 52 -13.25 0.35 -3.32
N ILE A 53 -12.51 0.11 -4.41
CA ILE A 53 -11.10 -0.27 -4.36
C ILE A 53 -10.27 0.89 -3.82
N THR A 54 -10.49 2.12 -4.30
CA THR A 54 -9.75 3.30 -3.82
C THR A 54 -10.02 3.56 -2.34
N LEU A 55 -11.27 3.42 -1.89
CA LEU A 55 -11.65 3.55 -0.50
C LEU A 55 -11.02 2.45 0.36
N SER A 56 -11.00 1.21 -0.13
CA SER A 56 -10.32 0.09 0.55
C SER A 56 -8.82 0.32 0.68
N VAL A 57 -8.17 0.86 -0.36
CA VAL A 57 -6.76 1.25 -0.34
C VAL A 57 -6.50 2.36 0.67
N LEU A 58 -7.40 3.35 0.78
CA LEU A 58 -7.30 4.42 1.78
C LEU A 58 -7.33 3.86 3.22
N TYR A 59 -8.31 3.00 3.53
CA TYR A 59 -8.40 2.40 4.87
C TYR A 59 -7.25 1.42 5.14
N GLY A 60 -6.82 0.65 4.14
CA GLY A 60 -5.64 -0.19 4.25
C GLY A 60 -4.37 0.63 4.53
N LEU A 61 -4.21 1.78 3.87
CA LEU A 61 -3.11 2.69 4.14
C LEU A 61 -3.16 3.24 5.57
N ILE A 62 -4.33 3.63 6.07
CA ILE A 62 -4.48 4.03 7.48
C ILE A 62 -4.06 2.86 8.37
N ALA A 63 -4.56 1.65 8.14
CA ALA A 63 -4.21 0.49 8.95
C ALA A 63 -2.70 0.19 8.96
N VAL A 64 -2.01 0.25 7.82
CA VAL A 64 -0.57 -0.04 7.75
C VAL A 64 0.30 1.03 8.40
N MET A 65 -0.21 2.26 8.56
CA MET A 65 0.49 3.30 9.32
C MET A 65 0.58 2.97 10.82
N ALA A 66 -0.20 2.02 11.33
CA ALA A 66 -0.03 1.52 12.70
C ALA A 66 1.27 0.71 12.86
N VAL A 67 1.86 0.22 11.76
CA VAL A 67 3.12 -0.55 11.78
C VAL A 67 4.31 0.42 11.96
N PRO A 68 5.09 0.34 13.05
CA PRO A 68 6.10 1.35 13.35
C PRO A 68 7.20 1.50 12.29
N SER A 69 7.64 0.41 11.66
CA SER A 69 8.66 0.47 10.60
C SER A 69 8.16 1.27 9.39
N VAL A 70 6.89 1.09 9.02
CA VAL A 70 6.25 1.86 7.94
C VAL A 70 6.10 3.32 8.36
N LEU A 71 5.50 3.59 9.53
CA LEU A 71 5.25 4.95 10.02
C LEU A 71 6.52 5.79 10.10
N ASN A 72 7.60 5.21 10.63
CA ASN A 72 8.89 5.88 10.77
C ASN A 72 9.43 6.37 9.42
N VAL A 73 9.34 5.55 8.36
CA VAL A 73 9.76 5.96 7.01
C VAL A 73 8.87 7.10 6.50
N LEU A 74 7.56 7.02 6.70
CA LEU A 74 6.63 8.09 6.27
C LEU A 74 6.97 9.41 6.94
N MET A 75 7.20 9.41 8.26
CA MET A 75 7.61 10.60 9.01
C MET A 75 8.95 11.16 8.55
N PHE A 76 9.95 10.29 8.36
CA PHE A 76 11.28 10.70 7.87
C PHE A 76 11.21 11.41 6.53
N THR A 77 10.34 10.96 5.62
CA THR A 77 10.23 11.59 4.29
C THR A 77 9.64 13.01 4.35
N LYS A 78 8.89 13.36 5.41
CA LYS A 78 8.11 14.61 5.53
C LYS A 78 7.14 14.88 4.37
N LYS A 79 6.86 13.87 3.54
CA LYS A 79 5.96 13.97 2.37
C LYS A 79 4.49 13.78 2.73
N SER A 80 4.16 13.63 4.01
CA SER A 80 2.80 13.42 4.50
C SER A 80 2.62 13.96 5.92
N SER A 81 3.42 14.94 6.33
CA SER A 81 3.39 15.52 7.69
C SER A 81 2.41 16.68 7.84
N THR A 82 1.84 17.17 6.73
CA THR A 82 0.83 18.24 6.72
C THR A 82 -0.31 17.85 5.77
N PRO A 83 -1.52 18.41 5.92
CA PRO A 83 -2.64 18.13 5.01
C PRO A 83 -2.28 18.31 3.53
N PHE A 84 -1.61 19.41 3.18
CA PHE A 84 -1.20 19.67 1.80
C PHE A 84 -0.18 18.67 1.25
N THR A 85 0.84 18.31 2.05
CA THR A 85 1.85 17.34 1.59
C THR A 85 1.26 15.93 1.49
N ALA A 86 0.41 15.56 2.45
CA ALA A 86 -0.34 14.32 2.44
C ALA A 86 -1.26 14.23 1.20
N TYR A 87 -2.03 15.27 0.90
CA TYR A 87 -2.86 15.35 -0.31
C TYR A 87 -2.05 15.06 -1.58
N ARG A 88 -0.93 15.77 -1.78
CA ARG A 88 -0.07 15.57 -2.97
C ARG A 88 0.44 14.14 -3.07
N ARG A 89 0.88 13.55 -1.95
CA ARG A 89 1.42 12.20 -1.90
C ARG A 89 0.36 11.14 -2.21
N TYR A 90 -0.80 11.25 -1.59
CA TYR A 90 -1.84 10.22 -1.68
C TYR A 90 -2.65 10.35 -2.97
N LEU A 91 -2.85 11.56 -3.50
CA LEU A 91 -3.36 11.74 -4.86
C LEU A 91 -2.41 11.12 -5.90
N LEU A 92 -1.09 11.33 -5.77
CA LEU A 92 -0.11 10.68 -6.64
C LEU A 92 -0.16 9.15 -6.53
N THR A 93 -0.40 8.63 -5.32
CA THR A 93 -0.60 7.19 -5.09
C THR A 93 -1.83 6.69 -5.85
N ILE A 94 -2.99 7.36 -5.73
CA ILE A 94 -4.21 7.03 -6.48
C ILE A 94 -3.97 7.05 -7.99
N LEU A 95 -3.20 8.01 -8.50
CA LEU A 95 -2.83 8.07 -9.92
C LEU A 95 -1.98 6.87 -10.35
N HIS A 96 -0.95 6.51 -9.58
CA HIS A 96 -0.14 5.32 -9.85
C HIS A 96 -0.99 4.05 -9.85
N PHE A 97 -1.86 3.87 -8.84
CA PHE A 97 -2.79 2.74 -8.75
C PHE A 97 -3.76 2.69 -9.94
N THR A 98 -4.31 3.83 -10.33
CA THR A 98 -5.21 3.92 -11.47
C THR A 98 -4.50 3.52 -12.77
N ILE A 99 -3.24 3.93 -12.95
CA ILE A 99 -2.43 3.49 -14.09
C ILE A 99 -2.22 1.97 -14.00
N TRP A 100 -1.88 1.44 -12.83
CA TRP A 100 -1.60 0.01 -12.68
C TRP A 100 -2.82 -0.87 -12.98
N TYR A 101 -4.02 -0.42 -12.64
CA TYR A 101 -5.23 -1.20 -12.91
C TYR A 101 -5.82 -1.01 -14.32
N ARG A 102 -5.33 -0.05 -15.11
CA ARG A 102 -5.93 0.29 -16.42
C ARG A 102 -5.00 0.08 -17.60
N ASP A 103 -3.70 0.11 -17.38
CA ASP A 103 -2.71 0.11 -18.45
C ASP A 103 -2.00 -1.26 -18.50
N PRO A 104 -1.56 -1.72 -19.68
CA PRO A 104 -0.84 -2.98 -19.82
C PRO A 104 0.49 -2.98 -19.07
N LEU A 105 0.79 -4.06 -18.33
CA LEU A 105 2.11 -4.28 -17.75
C LEU A 105 3.07 -4.82 -18.83
N ALA A 106 3.74 -3.91 -19.53
CA ALA A 106 4.79 -4.24 -20.50
C ALA A 106 5.85 -3.13 -20.57
N PRO A 107 7.12 -3.41 -20.92
CA PRO A 107 8.16 -2.39 -21.10
C PRO A 107 7.70 -1.21 -21.97
N GLY A 108 8.05 0.02 -21.57
CA GLY A 108 7.70 1.26 -22.30
C GLY A 108 6.30 1.82 -22.03
N THR A 109 5.38 1.02 -21.48
CA THR A 109 4.02 1.47 -21.15
C THR A 109 4.00 2.50 -20.01
N ARG A 110 2.86 3.17 -19.81
CA ARG A 110 2.62 4.03 -18.64
C ARG A 110 2.68 3.24 -17.34
N PHE A 111 2.16 2.01 -17.30
CA PHE A 111 2.30 1.10 -16.16
C PHE A 111 3.78 0.93 -15.82
N TRP A 112 4.60 0.53 -16.79
CA TRP A 112 6.02 0.24 -16.56
C TRP A 112 6.78 1.44 -16.04
N ARG A 113 6.59 2.61 -16.66
CA ARG A 113 7.20 3.87 -16.22
C ARG A 113 6.74 4.27 -14.81
N SER A 114 5.45 4.12 -14.53
CA SER A 114 4.86 4.38 -13.22
C SER A 114 5.46 3.48 -12.14
N LEU A 115 5.53 2.17 -12.38
CA LEU A 115 6.11 1.22 -11.43
C LEU A 115 7.62 1.43 -11.23
N MET A 116 8.36 1.70 -12.31
CA MET A 116 9.79 2.08 -12.23
C MET A 116 10.01 3.34 -11.40
N TYR A 117 9.14 4.35 -11.55
CA TYR A 117 9.18 5.56 -10.74
C TYR A 117 9.02 5.24 -9.25
N THR A 118 8.01 4.45 -8.89
CA THR A 118 7.76 4.05 -7.49
C THR A 118 8.92 3.25 -6.91
N ARG A 119 9.48 2.29 -7.65
CA ARG A 119 10.66 1.52 -7.20
C ARG A 119 11.87 2.42 -6.96
N LYS A 120 12.20 3.30 -7.90
CA LYS A 120 13.30 4.27 -7.73
C LYS A 120 13.08 5.21 -6.53
N ALA A 121 11.84 5.61 -6.28
CA ALA A 121 11.50 6.44 -5.12
C ALA A 121 11.71 5.69 -3.79
N HIS A 122 11.41 4.39 -3.75
CA HIS A 122 11.70 3.54 -2.60
C HIS A 122 13.22 3.35 -2.42
N ASP A 123 13.97 3.02 -3.48
CA ASP A 123 15.44 2.87 -3.42
C ASP A 123 16.11 4.15 -2.93
N GLY A 124 15.73 5.30 -3.48
CA GLY A 124 16.23 6.60 -3.06
C GLY A 124 15.82 6.97 -1.64
N THR A 125 14.73 6.40 -1.12
CA THR A 125 14.34 6.58 0.28
C THR A 125 15.16 5.68 1.19
N ILE A 126 15.36 4.41 0.84
CA ILE A 126 16.22 3.47 1.58
C ILE A 126 17.62 4.06 1.74
N LYS A 127 18.24 4.54 0.66
CA LYS A 127 19.59 5.14 0.71
C LYS A 127 19.67 6.30 1.71
N ARG A 128 18.63 7.14 1.77
CA ARG A 128 18.59 8.28 2.69
C ARG A 128 18.29 7.86 4.12
N THR A 129 17.37 6.91 4.33
CA THR A 129 17.01 6.46 5.67
C THR A 129 18.14 5.66 6.31
N SER A 130 18.79 4.77 5.55
CA SER A 130 19.91 3.96 6.04
C SER A 130 21.14 4.80 6.37
N ALA A 131 21.36 5.89 5.63
CA ALA A 131 22.43 6.86 5.92
C ALA A 131 22.12 7.71 7.17
N ALA A 132 20.84 7.98 7.45
CA ALA A 132 20.44 8.80 8.58
C ALA A 132 20.30 8.00 9.88
N LYS A 133 19.88 6.74 9.81
CA LYS A 133 19.70 5.86 10.96
C LYS A 133 19.91 4.41 10.56
N GLU A 134 20.87 3.76 11.21
CA GLU A 134 21.12 2.33 11.01
C GLU A 134 19.85 1.51 11.25
N GLY A 135 19.60 0.53 10.37
CA GLY A 135 18.41 -0.32 10.42
C GLY A 135 17.11 0.35 9.98
N MET A 136 17.11 1.65 9.64
CA MET A 136 15.93 2.31 9.08
C MET A 136 15.86 2.08 7.57
N ILE A 137 15.12 1.05 7.18
CA ILE A 137 14.94 0.63 5.78
C ILE A 137 13.45 0.55 5.41
N ILE A 138 13.19 0.41 4.11
CA ILE A 138 11.93 -0.15 3.61
C ILE A 138 12.19 -1.64 3.39
N SER A 139 11.74 -2.48 4.31
CA SER A 139 12.00 -3.92 4.24
C SER A 139 11.06 -4.65 3.27
N GLN A 140 11.42 -5.86 2.85
CA GLN A 140 10.51 -6.72 2.08
C GLN A 140 9.23 -7.02 2.88
N ARG A 141 9.34 -7.18 4.21
CA ARG A 141 8.18 -7.30 5.09
C ARG A 141 7.28 -6.07 4.99
N ASP A 142 7.84 -4.87 5.09
CA ASP A 142 7.05 -3.62 4.99
C ASP A 142 6.32 -3.54 3.64
N MET A 143 6.98 -3.93 2.55
CA MET A 143 6.35 -4.00 1.23
C MET A 143 5.19 -5.00 1.18
N VAL A 144 5.34 -6.17 1.80
CA VAL A 144 4.26 -7.17 1.89
C VAL A 144 3.07 -6.62 2.69
N LEU A 145 3.31 -5.93 3.81
CA LEU A 145 2.23 -5.35 4.63
C LEU A 145 1.46 -4.25 3.89
N VAL A 146 2.16 -3.39 3.14
CA VAL A 146 1.53 -2.34 2.32
C VAL A 146 0.73 -2.97 1.17
N GLN A 147 1.29 -3.95 0.46
CA GLN A 147 0.59 -4.66 -0.62
C GLN A 147 -0.63 -5.45 -0.10
N PHE A 148 -0.50 -6.11 1.05
CA PHE A 148 -1.62 -6.74 1.76
C PHE A 148 -2.69 -5.71 2.08
N SER A 149 -2.32 -4.52 2.55
CA SER A 149 -3.31 -3.49 2.88
C SER A 149 -4.06 -2.95 1.66
N PHE A 150 -3.45 -3.02 0.47
CA PHE A 150 -4.10 -2.60 -0.78
C PHE A 150 -4.97 -3.68 -1.43
N ALA A 151 -4.54 -4.95 -1.37
CA ALA A 151 -5.24 -6.06 -2.01
C ALA A 151 -6.06 -6.91 -1.03
N GLY A 152 -5.57 -7.11 0.18
CA GLY A 152 -6.11 -8.02 1.19
C GLY A 152 -7.56 -7.72 1.56
N TYR A 153 -7.90 -6.46 1.87
CA TYR A 153 -9.28 -6.11 2.22
C TYR A 153 -10.28 -6.33 1.06
N VAL A 154 -9.83 -6.28 -0.18
CA VAL A 154 -10.64 -6.59 -1.37
C VAL A 154 -10.71 -8.11 -1.63
N VAL A 155 -9.65 -8.84 -1.29
CA VAL A 155 -9.45 -10.27 -1.63
C VAL A 155 -9.87 -11.22 -0.50
N LEU A 156 -10.13 -10.73 0.72
CA LEU A 156 -10.69 -11.54 1.83
C LEU A 156 -12.11 -12.09 1.56
N LYS A 157 -12.68 -11.78 0.39
CA LYS A 157 -13.88 -12.45 -0.12
C LYS A 157 -13.65 -13.98 -0.20
N PRO A 158 -14.62 -14.83 0.21
CA PRO A 158 -14.41 -16.26 0.42
C PRO A 158 -13.86 -17.08 -0.76
N GLU A 159 -13.98 -16.59 -2.00
CA GLU A 159 -13.74 -17.38 -3.21
C GLU A 159 -12.27 -17.46 -3.67
N ILE A 160 -11.36 -16.64 -3.12
CA ILE A 160 -9.92 -16.69 -3.47
C ILE A 160 -9.18 -17.57 -2.45
N THR A 161 -9.41 -18.88 -2.54
CA THR A 161 -8.99 -19.87 -1.55
C THR A 161 -7.47 -20.07 -1.47
N THR A 162 -6.73 -19.87 -2.57
CA THR A 162 -5.28 -20.11 -2.63
C THR A 162 -4.45 -19.11 -1.81
N SER A 163 -4.93 -17.87 -1.66
CA SER A 163 -4.21 -16.80 -0.94
C SER A 163 -4.81 -16.47 0.43
N LYS A 164 -6.06 -16.91 0.71
CA LYS A 164 -6.81 -16.58 1.93
C LYS A 164 -6.04 -16.89 3.22
N ARG A 165 -5.37 -18.04 3.30
CA ARG A 165 -4.64 -18.43 4.52
C ARG A 165 -3.47 -17.49 4.82
N ARG A 166 -2.65 -17.15 3.82
CA ARG A 166 -1.50 -16.24 4.00
C ARG A 166 -1.95 -14.83 4.37
N MET A 167 -2.99 -14.33 3.70
CA MET A 167 -3.59 -13.03 3.99
C MET A 167 -4.14 -12.96 5.42
N GLN A 168 -4.84 -14.01 5.87
CA GLN A 168 -5.32 -14.09 7.24
C GLN A 168 -4.18 -14.10 8.25
N LEU A 169 -3.10 -14.84 7.97
CA LEU A 169 -1.93 -14.87 8.84
C LEU A 169 -1.24 -13.51 8.93
N VAL A 170 -1.13 -12.75 7.83
CA VAL A 170 -0.58 -11.39 7.83
C VAL A 170 -1.47 -10.45 8.64
N LEU A 171 -2.80 -10.54 8.48
CA LEU A 171 -3.74 -9.75 9.26
C LEU A 171 -3.60 -10.05 10.76
N ASP A 172 -3.73 -11.32 11.15
CA ASP A 172 -3.82 -11.71 12.56
C ASP A 172 -2.49 -11.53 13.30
N GLN A 173 -1.36 -11.85 12.64
CA GLN A 173 -0.06 -11.95 13.32
C GLN A 173 0.85 -10.75 13.11
N MET A 174 0.57 -9.87 12.14
CA MET A 174 1.40 -8.70 11.87
C MET A 174 0.65 -7.39 11.99
N MET A 175 -0.51 -7.27 11.34
CA MET A 175 -1.30 -6.05 11.36
C MET A 175 -2.07 -5.90 12.68
N GLY A 176 -2.70 -6.97 13.16
CA GLY A 176 -3.52 -6.98 14.38
C GLY A 176 -2.80 -6.39 15.60
N PRO A 177 -1.60 -6.87 15.97
CA PRO A 177 -0.86 -6.33 17.11
C PRO A 177 -0.48 -4.85 16.96
N ALA A 178 -0.24 -4.38 15.72
CA ALA A 178 0.06 -2.98 15.47
C ALA A 178 -1.18 -2.09 15.66
N LEU A 179 -2.37 -2.60 15.29
CA LEU A 179 -3.63 -1.88 15.37
C LEU A 179 -4.19 -1.79 16.79
N THR A 180 -3.80 -2.68 17.71
CA THR A 180 -4.28 -2.65 19.11
C THR A 180 -3.57 -1.62 19.98
N SER A 181 -2.41 -1.13 19.55
CA SER A 181 -1.57 -0.21 20.34
C SER A 181 -0.94 0.90 19.49
N PRO A 182 -1.73 1.73 18.78
CA PRO A 182 -1.21 2.86 18.01
C PRO A 182 -0.62 3.92 18.95
N ASN A 183 0.40 4.65 18.46
CA ASN A 183 1.02 5.76 19.18
C ASN A 183 0.53 7.14 18.68
N ASP A 184 0.95 8.22 19.32
CA ASP A 184 0.53 9.58 18.94
C ASP A 184 0.93 9.97 17.52
N ASP A 185 2.07 9.46 17.04
CA ASP A 185 2.54 9.69 15.68
C ASP A 185 1.57 9.11 14.64
N PHE A 186 0.99 7.94 14.93
CA PHE A 186 -0.04 7.33 14.10
C PHE A 186 -1.26 8.26 13.98
N TYR A 187 -1.76 8.78 15.12
CA TYR A 187 -2.93 9.67 15.11
C TYR A 187 -2.63 10.97 14.36
N ARG A 188 -1.45 11.57 14.60
CA ARG A 188 -1.03 12.80 13.91
C ARG A 188 -0.94 12.62 12.40
N MET A 189 -0.30 11.55 11.95
CA MET A 189 -0.10 11.29 10.52
C MET A 189 -1.42 10.89 9.83
N THR A 190 -2.28 10.13 10.52
CA THR A 190 -3.63 9.79 10.05
C THR A 190 -4.49 11.05 9.91
N LYS A 191 -4.44 11.95 10.89
CA LYS A 191 -5.16 13.23 10.80
C LYS A 191 -4.70 14.05 9.60
N ALA A 192 -3.39 14.20 9.39
CA ALA A 192 -2.87 14.91 8.22
C ALA A 192 -3.32 14.27 6.89
N LEU A 193 -3.42 12.94 6.84
CA LEU A 193 -3.97 12.23 5.69
C LEU A 193 -5.46 12.55 5.48
N LEU A 194 -6.29 12.44 6.52
CA LEU A 194 -7.74 12.67 6.42
C LEU A 194 -8.05 14.13 6.06
N ASP A 195 -7.44 15.09 6.77
CA ASP A 195 -7.55 16.53 6.49
C ASP A 195 -7.04 16.88 5.08
N GLY A 196 -6.07 16.14 4.54
CA GLY A 196 -5.56 16.36 3.19
C GLY A 196 -6.49 15.81 2.11
N MET A 197 -7.22 14.73 2.41
CA MET A 197 -7.94 13.94 1.43
C MET A 197 -9.44 14.23 1.37
N TRP A 198 -10.00 15.07 2.25
CA TRP A 198 -11.44 15.36 2.25
C TRP A 198 -11.96 15.92 0.92
N TYR A 199 -11.16 16.72 0.20
CA TYR A 199 -11.53 17.21 -1.14
C TYR A 199 -11.70 16.08 -2.17
N TYR A 200 -10.98 14.97 -1.97
CA TYR A 200 -11.09 13.80 -2.83
C TYR A 200 -12.28 12.92 -2.42
N ASN A 201 -12.56 12.81 -1.12
CA ASN A 201 -13.71 12.11 -0.60
C ASN A 201 -14.36 12.90 0.54
N VAL A 202 -15.49 13.55 0.21
CA VAL A 202 -16.24 14.42 1.13
C VAL A 202 -16.72 13.69 2.38
N THR A 203 -16.85 12.36 2.35
CA THR A 203 -17.26 11.59 3.54
C THR A 203 -16.17 11.54 4.63
N LEU A 204 -14.98 12.08 4.37
CA LEU A 204 -13.90 12.19 5.35
C LEU A 204 -14.02 13.45 6.23
N ASP A 205 -14.88 14.40 5.85
CA ASP A 205 -15.19 15.60 6.63
C ASP A 205 -16.66 15.58 7.06
N TYR A 206 -16.88 15.65 8.37
CA TYR A 206 -18.21 15.52 8.95
C TYR A 206 -19.13 16.68 8.56
N GLU A 207 -18.63 17.91 8.58
CA GLU A 207 -19.41 19.11 8.27
C GLU A 207 -19.75 19.16 6.78
N ALA A 208 -18.80 18.84 5.90
CA ALA A 208 -19.04 18.76 4.46
C ALA A 208 -20.07 17.67 4.11
N LEU A 209 -20.00 16.51 4.79
CA LEU A 209 -20.97 15.44 4.61
C LEU A 209 -22.38 15.88 5.00
N LEU A 210 -22.53 16.53 6.17
CA LEU A 210 -23.83 17.05 6.61
C LEU A 210 -24.36 18.12 5.68
N PHE A 211 -23.52 19.06 5.27
CA PHE A 211 -23.91 20.14 4.35
C PHE A 211 -24.44 19.59 3.03
N ILE A 212 -23.79 18.60 2.42
CA ILE A 212 -24.27 18.02 1.16
C ILE A 212 -25.54 17.17 1.36
N THR A 213 -25.71 16.56 2.54
CA THR A 213 -26.85 15.65 2.79
C THR A 213 -28.11 16.40 3.23
N PHE A 214 -27.96 17.49 4.00
CA PHE A 214 -29.05 18.17 4.68
C PHE A 214 -29.09 19.69 4.46
N GLY A 215 -28.08 20.29 3.81
CA GLY A 215 -28.01 21.72 3.50
C GLY A 215 -28.48 22.05 2.09
#